data_AF-A0A4Y2Q3G7-F1
#
_entry.id   AF-A0A4Y2Q3G7-F1
#
_cell.length_a   1.000
_cell.length_b   1.000
_cell.length_c   1.000
_cell.angle_alpha   90.00
_cell.angle_beta   90.00
_cell.angle_gamma   90.00
#
_symmetry.space_group_name_H-M   'P 1'
#
loop_
_entity.id
_entity.type
_entity.pdbx_description
1 polymer ?
#
loop_
_entity_poly.entity_id
_entity_poly.type
_entity_poly.pdbx_seq_one_letter_code
_entity_poly.pdbx_strand_id
1 'polypeptide(L)'
;MLTIPASLMWSRRKIKEAFNVSDYSVRKAQKLFKDQGFLAEPARRNGKQSSPDIIELVKKFHQLDEQSRILPGMKDVVSIGKKVYKRKRLILCNLSELYSSFKLEYPNLKIGLSKFCSLRPKWCVLAGASGTHLVCVCTIHQNVILLIHGAGFEEEYKQLMSYIVCEGAGRECMLRHCDKCPSKDNLVQFLQAKFEDYDDEDIVEYNQWVSTDRTEMIRCSTSVGELIEKLVEKLNKLIPHSYIAKSQSSFLKNLKGTTSSNTAIVSMDFSENYAFTIQDEAQGYHWNSNSCTIHPVMIHCKDTSNVKLIIPLCIISDDLKRDVSMVYEIQKNVTGFLKENYPHITNIHYFSDGCAGQYKNKYNFMNLCLHEKDFKLKAQWSFFATSHGKTECDGIGGTVKRLARKQSLQQYLDRQITTTNELFEFCKVNIANITFQHISKEAVDSTSLTLESRLKDTQTLPGTRLLHNFQPIDDLGMIEARRISRDETPALTFNLLKHQTLLVKMKDLYPGCFVGCIYDNLWYFGMVSEVNAEENVTVKFLHPNGPSLSFFWPNREDVCAVPIPHIITIVKPPKTMTGRTYQFSQECMLLVKSSFENI
;
A
#
# COMPACT_ATOMS: atom_id res chain seq x y z
N MET A 1 46.86 0.30 32.38
CA MET A 1 46.84 0.50 33.86
C MET A 1 47.04 -0.79 34.68
N LEU A 2 46.57 -1.98 34.25
CA LEU A 2 46.75 -3.22 35.03
C LEU A 2 48.20 -3.76 35.14
N THR A 3 49.15 -3.23 34.38
CA THR A 3 50.59 -3.59 34.49
C THR A 3 51.30 -2.85 35.63
N ILE A 4 50.72 -1.76 36.15
CA ILE A 4 51.29 -0.97 37.25
C ILE A 4 51.30 -1.78 38.57
N PRO A 5 50.20 -2.42 39.01
CA PRO A 5 50.23 -3.27 40.22
C PRO A 5 51.09 -4.52 40.06
N ALA A 6 51.22 -5.03 38.83
CA ALA A 6 52.09 -6.16 38.52
C ALA A 6 53.60 -5.82 38.67
N SER A 7 53.98 -4.57 38.43
CA SER A 7 55.35 -4.07 38.63
C SER A 7 55.74 -3.91 40.10
N LEU A 8 54.75 -3.75 40.99
CA LEU A 8 54.92 -3.64 42.45
C LEU A 8 55.07 -5.01 43.15
N MET A 9 55.19 -6.10 42.39
CA MET A 9 55.24 -7.49 42.88
C MET A 9 54.10 -7.87 43.85
N TRP A 10 52.93 -7.26 43.70
CA TRP A 10 51.77 -7.65 44.50
C TRP A 10 51.32 -9.07 44.15
N SER A 11 50.89 -9.82 45.17
CA SER A 11 50.32 -11.15 44.97
C SER A 11 49.06 -11.05 44.10
N ARG A 12 48.78 -12.10 43.30
CA ARG A 12 47.62 -12.13 42.40
C ARG A 12 46.31 -11.85 43.13
N ARG A 13 46.18 -12.41 44.33
CA ARG A 13 45.02 -12.20 45.21
C ARG A 13 44.86 -10.73 45.59
N LYS A 14 45.94 -10.06 45.98
CA LYS A 14 45.94 -8.63 46.33
C LYS A 14 45.54 -7.75 45.15
N ILE A 15 46.02 -8.03 43.94
CA ILE A 15 45.64 -7.28 42.73
C ILE A 15 44.17 -7.53 42.38
N LYS A 16 43.71 -8.78 42.48
CA LYS A 16 42.33 -9.18 42.22
C LYS A 16 41.34 -8.44 43.12
N GLU A 17 41.63 -8.41 44.42
CA GLU A 17 40.79 -7.78 45.45
C GLU A 17 40.85 -6.24 45.36
N ALA A 18 42.05 -5.66 45.23
CA ALA A 18 42.21 -4.20 45.21
C ALA A 18 41.61 -3.52 43.96
N PHE A 19 41.60 -4.21 42.82
CA PHE A 19 41.09 -3.65 41.54
C PHE A 19 39.77 -4.26 41.09
N ASN A 20 39.19 -5.19 41.87
CA ASN A 20 37.97 -5.92 41.55
C ASN A 20 37.95 -6.51 40.12
N VAL A 21 39.05 -7.18 39.73
CA VAL A 21 39.22 -7.76 38.39
C VAL A 21 39.33 -9.28 38.45
N SER A 22 39.10 -9.98 37.33
CA SER A 22 39.21 -11.44 37.27
C SER A 22 40.66 -11.93 37.38
N ASP A 23 40.88 -13.13 37.93
CA ASP A 23 42.22 -13.76 38.03
C ASP A 23 42.87 -13.93 36.65
N TYR A 24 42.06 -14.18 35.61
CA TYR A 24 42.50 -14.20 34.21
C TYR A 24 43.14 -12.88 33.78
N SER A 25 42.51 -11.75 34.12
CA SER A 25 42.99 -10.41 33.77
C SER A 25 44.30 -10.10 34.49
N VAL A 26 44.44 -10.50 35.76
CA VAL A 26 45.67 -10.36 36.54
C VAL A 26 46.81 -11.19 35.94
N ARG A 27 46.56 -12.46 35.59
CA ARG A 27 47.58 -13.31 34.93
C ARG A 27 48.04 -12.72 33.60
N LYS A 28 47.11 -12.23 32.79
CA LYS A 28 47.41 -11.64 31.49
C LYS A 28 48.19 -10.34 31.64
N ALA A 29 47.87 -9.50 32.63
CA ALA A 29 48.60 -8.28 32.93
C ALA A 29 50.02 -8.55 33.47
N GLN A 30 50.19 -9.55 34.35
CA GLN A 30 51.53 -9.97 34.82
C GLN A 30 52.39 -10.53 33.69
N LYS A 31 51.79 -11.32 32.78
CA LYS A 31 52.47 -11.81 31.58
C LYS A 31 52.86 -10.66 30.65
N LEU A 32 51.93 -9.74 30.39
CA LEU A 32 52.18 -8.56 29.57
C LEU A 32 53.29 -7.66 30.15
N PHE A 33 53.33 -7.49 31.47
CA PHE A 33 54.40 -6.78 32.16
C PHE A 33 55.76 -7.50 32.02
N LYS A 34 55.79 -8.84 32.16
CA LYS A 34 57.02 -9.61 31.94
C LYS A 34 57.54 -9.50 30.51
N ASP A 35 56.63 -9.50 29.53
CA ASP A 35 56.99 -9.53 28.12
C ASP A 35 57.33 -8.13 27.57
N GLN A 36 56.71 -7.06 28.06
CA GLN A 36 56.77 -5.71 27.47
C GLN A 36 57.02 -4.56 28.48
N GLY A 37 57.14 -4.86 29.76
CA GLY A 37 57.53 -3.90 30.80
C GLY A 37 56.41 -3.01 31.36
N PHE A 38 56.84 -1.96 32.07
CA PHE A 38 55.96 -1.02 32.77
C PHE A 38 55.10 -0.24 31.76
N LEU A 39 53.81 -0.05 32.09
CA LEU A 39 52.81 0.57 31.20
C LEU A 39 52.58 -0.12 29.86
N ALA A 40 53.01 -1.38 29.69
CA ALA A 40 52.73 -2.13 28.47
C ALA A 40 51.22 -2.18 28.17
N GLU A 41 50.88 -1.82 26.93
CA GLU A 41 49.54 -1.94 26.40
C GLU A 41 49.38 -3.25 25.65
N PRO A 42 48.26 -3.99 25.81
CA PRO A 42 48.03 -5.17 25.01
C PRO A 42 48.01 -4.77 23.53
N ALA A 43 48.75 -5.50 22.70
CA ALA A 43 48.79 -5.28 21.26
C ALA A 43 47.35 -5.12 20.73
N ARG A 44 47.08 -3.99 20.05
CA ARG A 44 45.78 -3.76 19.41
C ARG A 44 45.54 -4.90 18.45
N ARG A 45 44.54 -5.73 18.75
CA ARG A 45 44.03 -6.69 17.78
C ARG A 45 43.40 -5.87 16.67
N ASN A 46 44.15 -5.66 15.59
CA ASN A 46 43.59 -5.14 14.35
C ASN A 46 42.61 -6.20 13.86
N GLY A 47 41.33 -6.02 14.22
CA GLY A 47 40.26 -6.87 13.73
C GLY A 47 40.30 -6.86 12.19
N LYS A 48 40.10 -8.01 11.58
CA LYS A 48 40.05 -8.14 10.12
C LYS A 48 39.12 -7.06 9.56
N GLN A 49 39.64 -6.13 8.76
CA GLN A 49 38.82 -5.11 8.14
C GLN A 49 37.80 -5.81 7.25
N SER A 50 36.51 -5.56 7.51
CA SER A 50 35.43 -6.03 6.65
C SER A 50 35.59 -5.39 5.29
N SER A 51 35.44 -6.15 4.20
CA SER A 51 35.50 -5.60 2.85
C SER A 51 34.48 -4.46 2.69
N PRO A 52 34.79 -3.46 1.85
CA PRO A 52 33.88 -2.35 1.58
C PRO A 52 32.48 -2.81 1.15
N ASP A 53 32.41 -3.88 0.36
CA ASP A 53 31.16 -4.46 -0.13
C ASP A 53 30.27 -4.99 1.00
N ILE A 54 30.87 -5.65 2.00
CA ILE A 54 30.14 -6.15 3.17
C ILE A 54 29.59 -4.97 3.99
N ILE A 55 30.36 -3.88 4.11
CA ILE A 55 29.93 -2.68 4.83
C ILE A 55 28.72 -2.06 4.14
N GLU A 56 28.77 -1.92 2.81
CA GLU A 56 27.67 -1.35 2.05
C GLU A 56 26.43 -2.24 2.09
N LEU A 57 26.59 -3.56 1.97
CA LEU A 57 25.51 -4.53 2.08
C LEU A 57 24.82 -4.44 3.46
N VAL A 58 25.59 -4.41 4.55
CA VAL A 58 25.04 -4.27 5.91
C VAL A 58 24.30 -2.94 6.07
N LYS A 59 24.83 -1.84 5.50
CA LYS A 59 24.14 -0.54 5.52
C LYS A 59 22.84 -0.57 4.71
N LYS A 60 22.83 -1.22 3.54
CA LYS A 60 21.62 -1.40 2.74
C LYS A 60 20.59 -2.25 3.48
N PHE A 61 21.03 -3.33 4.14
CA PHE A 61 20.17 -4.20 4.92
C PHE A 61 19.46 -3.45 6.07
N HIS A 62 20.18 -2.61 6.82
CA HIS A 62 19.59 -1.76 7.86
C HIS A 62 18.60 -0.71 7.35
N GLN A 63 18.59 -0.45 6.03
CA GLN A 63 17.72 0.52 5.38
C GLN A 63 16.55 -0.14 4.63
N LEU A 64 16.43 -1.47 4.68
CA LEU A 64 15.28 -2.16 4.10
C LEU A 64 14.00 -1.78 4.84
N ASP A 65 12.91 -1.56 4.10
CA ASP A 65 11.60 -1.20 4.67
C ASP A 65 10.98 -2.33 5.50
N GLU A 66 11.38 -3.58 5.23
CA GLU A 66 11.03 -4.76 6.02
C GLU A 66 11.64 -4.70 7.43
N GLN A 67 12.81 -4.07 7.57
CA GLN A 67 13.62 -4.07 8.79
C GLN A 67 13.59 -2.72 9.53
N SER A 68 13.31 -1.64 8.81
CA SER A 68 13.29 -0.29 9.35
C SER A 68 12.26 0.59 8.65
N ARG A 69 11.61 1.52 9.35
CA ARG A 69 10.65 2.48 8.75
C ARG A 69 11.12 3.91 8.86
N ILE A 70 10.84 4.72 7.85
CA ILE A 70 11.07 6.16 7.90
C ILE A 70 10.11 6.80 8.91
N LEU A 71 10.62 7.68 9.77
CA LEU A 71 9.81 8.42 10.72
C LEU A 71 9.18 9.68 10.05
N PRO A 72 7.85 9.87 10.14
CA PRO A 72 7.12 10.88 9.36
C PRO A 72 7.14 12.28 9.99
N GLY A 73 7.64 12.45 11.21
CA GLY A 73 7.66 13.76 11.87
C GLY A 73 8.67 14.73 11.25
N MET A 74 8.35 16.02 11.30
CA MET A 74 9.24 17.09 10.81
C MET A 74 10.56 17.15 11.59
N LYS A 75 10.54 16.76 12.87
CA LYS A 75 11.71 16.77 13.77
C LYS A 75 12.57 15.51 13.67
N ASP A 76 12.16 14.52 12.87
CA ASP A 76 12.78 13.20 12.83
C ASP A 76 13.97 13.11 11.87
N VAL A 77 14.99 13.94 12.08
CA VAL A 77 16.15 14.04 11.19
C VAL A 77 17.46 14.07 12.00
N VAL A 78 18.51 13.46 11.44
CA VAL A 78 19.87 13.45 11.99
C VAL A 78 20.80 14.18 11.01
N SER A 79 21.67 15.05 11.54
CA SER A 79 22.76 15.67 10.78
C SER A 79 23.96 14.72 10.71
N ILE A 80 24.50 14.50 9.51
CA ILE A 80 25.68 13.63 9.29
C ILE A 80 26.95 14.47 9.06
N GLY A 81 26.86 15.79 9.30
CA GLY A 81 27.95 16.75 9.09
C GLY A 81 27.63 17.73 7.96
N LYS A 82 28.32 18.89 7.96
CA LYS A 82 28.27 19.97 6.94
C LYS A 82 26.90 20.12 6.24
N LYS A 83 25.83 20.37 7.02
CA LYS A 83 24.46 20.61 6.52
C LYS A 83 23.81 19.45 5.73
N VAL A 84 24.36 18.23 5.76
CA VAL A 84 23.71 17.04 5.19
C VAL A 84 22.81 16.42 6.23
N TYR A 85 21.52 16.36 5.92
CA TYR A 85 20.47 15.84 6.79
C TYR A 85 19.92 14.54 6.22
N LYS A 86 19.88 13.47 7.02
CA LYS A 86 19.16 12.23 6.68
C LYS A 86 18.03 12.01 7.66
N ARG A 87 16.92 11.50 7.14
CA ARG A 87 15.75 11.20 7.93
C ARG A 87 15.98 9.99 8.83
N LYS A 88 15.47 10.06 10.06
CA LYS A 88 15.54 8.95 10.99
C LYS A 88 14.73 7.78 10.43
N ARG A 89 15.33 6.59 10.46
CA ARG A 89 14.68 5.31 10.22
C ARG A 89 14.66 4.55 11.53
N LEU A 90 13.49 4.11 11.97
CA LEU A 90 13.33 3.31 13.16
C LEU A 90 13.47 1.83 12.79
N ILE A 91 14.41 1.12 13.42
CA ILE A 91 14.53 -0.34 13.26
C ILE A 91 13.35 -1.02 13.98
N LEU A 92 12.69 -1.95 13.30
CA LEU A 92 11.42 -2.55 13.75
C LEU A 92 11.60 -3.72 14.74
N CYS A 93 12.81 -4.26 14.86
CA CYS A 93 13.16 -5.38 15.73
C CYS A 93 14.41 -5.06 16.54
N ASN A 94 14.72 -5.90 17.53
CA ASN A 94 16.00 -5.76 18.25
C ASN A 94 17.18 -6.13 17.32
N LEU A 95 18.38 -5.67 17.67
CA LEU A 95 19.57 -5.88 16.83
C LEU A 95 19.98 -7.36 16.71
N SER A 96 19.60 -8.19 17.68
CA SER A 96 19.89 -9.63 17.66
C SER A 96 19.04 -10.32 16.59
N GLU A 97 17.73 -10.08 16.58
CA GLU A 97 16.79 -10.54 15.56
C GLU A 97 17.19 -10.07 14.17
N LEU A 98 17.51 -8.77 14.03
CA LEU A 98 17.93 -8.21 12.76
C LEU A 98 19.17 -8.94 12.20
N TYR A 99 20.12 -9.27 13.08
CA TYR A 99 21.31 -10.03 12.71
C TYR A 99 20.99 -11.49 12.37
N SER A 100 20.08 -12.14 13.10
CA SER A 100 19.61 -13.48 12.76
C SER A 100 18.96 -13.51 11.38
N SER A 101 18.09 -12.53 11.07
CA SER A 101 17.52 -12.36 9.72
C SER A 101 18.60 -12.12 8.66
N PHE A 102 19.61 -11.29 8.95
CA PHE A 102 20.74 -11.08 8.05
C PHE A 102 21.52 -12.38 7.78
N LYS A 103 21.70 -13.22 8.79
CA LYS A 103 22.39 -14.52 8.66
C LYS A 103 21.58 -15.55 7.91
N LEU A 104 20.26 -15.53 8.01
CA LEU A 104 19.38 -16.36 7.21
C LEU A 104 19.47 -15.99 5.73
N GLU A 105 19.51 -14.70 5.40
CA GLU A 105 19.60 -14.22 4.01
C GLU A 105 21.02 -14.36 3.44
N TYR A 106 22.06 -14.21 4.27
CA TYR A 106 23.46 -14.29 3.86
C TYR A 106 24.28 -15.26 4.74
N PRO A 107 24.02 -16.58 4.67
CA PRO A 107 24.66 -17.56 5.55
C PRO A 107 26.19 -17.64 5.37
N ASN A 108 26.68 -17.39 4.16
CA ASN A 108 28.10 -17.49 3.81
C ASN A 108 28.95 -16.29 4.25
N LEU A 109 28.33 -15.19 4.71
CA LEU A 109 29.06 -13.98 5.12
C LEU A 109 29.59 -14.09 6.55
N LYS A 110 30.91 -14.06 6.71
CA LYS A 110 31.60 -14.09 8.01
C LYS A 110 31.63 -12.70 8.67
N ILE A 111 30.49 -12.24 9.17
CA ILE A 111 30.35 -11.08 10.06
C ILE A 111 29.80 -11.54 11.43
N GLY A 112 30.27 -10.93 12.51
CA GLY A 112 29.75 -11.15 13.87
C GLY A 112 28.81 -10.03 14.32
N LEU A 113 27.93 -10.32 15.28
CA LEU A 113 26.89 -9.40 15.78
C LEU A 113 27.43 -8.01 16.14
N SER A 114 28.49 -7.93 16.95
CA SER A 114 29.05 -6.63 17.38
C SER A 114 29.52 -5.77 16.20
N LYS A 115 30.12 -6.39 15.17
CA LYS A 115 30.55 -5.66 13.97
C LYS A 115 29.35 -5.22 13.14
N PHE A 116 28.36 -6.10 12.97
CA PHE A 116 27.10 -5.77 12.31
C PHE A 116 26.41 -4.55 12.96
N CYS A 117 26.26 -4.55 14.28
CA CYS A 117 25.68 -3.43 15.03
C CYS A 117 26.51 -2.14 14.91
N SER A 118 27.85 -2.24 14.89
CA SER A 118 28.74 -1.08 14.75
C SER A 118 28.67 -0.41 13.38
N LEU A 119 28.30 -1.17 12.33
CA LEU A 119 28.17 -0.68 10.95
C LEU A 119 26.81 -0.02 10.69
N ARG A 120 25.93 0.00 11.69
CA ARG A 120 24.61 0.65 11.61
C ARG A 120 24.76 2.14 11.27
N PRO A 121 24.04 2.64 10.25
CA PRO A 121 23.99 4.08 9.96
C PRO A 121 23.46 4.89 11.15
N LYS A 122 24.01 6.10 11.38
CA LYS A 122 23.58 6.99 12.49
C LYS A 122 22.10 7.37 12.44
N TRP A 123 21.51 7.41 11.25
CA TRP A 123 20.09 7.72 11.05
C TRP A 123 19.18 6.50 11.21
N CYS A 124 19.71 5.28 11.31
CA CYS A 124 18.94 4.10 11.72
C CYS A 124 18.94 4.01 13.25
N VAL A 125 17.86 4.47 13.88
CA VAL A 125 17.69 4.57 15.33
C VAL A 125 16.96 3.34 15.88
N LEU A 126 17.30 2.95 17.11
CA LEU A 126 16.56 1.92 17.85
C LEU A 126 15.40 2.54 18.61
N ALA A 127 14.41 1.71 18.94
CA ALA A 127 13.45 2.05 19.96
C ALA A 127 14.16 2.18 21.33
N GLY A 128 13.94 3.30 22.02
CA GLY A 128 14.56 3.64 23.31
C GLY A 128 15.09 5.07 23.43
N ALA A 129 15.28 5.81 22.32
CA ALA A 129 15.51 7.26 22.39
C ALA A 129 14.16 7.98 22.60
N SER A 130 14.14 9.10 23.34
CA SER A 130 12.92 9.89 23.58
C SER A 130 12.14 10.13 22.27
N GLY A 131 10.92 9.60 22.19
CA GLY A 131 10.06 9.68 21.00
C GLY A 131 10.13 8.50 20.00
N THR A 132 10.83 7.41 20.32
CA THR A 132 10.85 6.19 19.49
C THR A 132 9.91 5.11 20.04
N HIS A 133 8.78 4.89 19.36
CA HIS A 133 7.83 3.82 19.72
C HIS A 133 8.19 2.52 19.01
N LEU A 134 8.20 1.40 19.75
CA LEU A 134 8.42 0.05 19.24
C LEU A 134 7.35 -0.34 18.18
N VAL A 135 7.79 -1.11 17.17
CA VAL A 135 6.94 -1.99 16.33
C VAL A 135 5.89 -1.24 15.46
N CYS A 136 5.25 -1.97 14.55
CA CYS A 136 4.15 -1.45 13.74
C CYS A 136 3.06 -0.82 14.63
N VAL A 137 2.81 0.47 14.45
CA VAL A 137 1.79 1.24 15.20
C VAL A 137 0.37 1.09 14.66
N CYS A 138 0.07 0.05 13.88
CA CYS A 138 -1.30 -0.14 13.43
C CYS A 138 -2.16 -0.68 14.57
N THR A 139 -3.42 -0.25 14.63
CA THR A 139 -4.37 -0.66 15.68
C THR A 139 -4.56 -2.18 15.75
N ILE A 140 -4.44 -2.88 14.61
CA ILE A 140 -4.57 -4.35 14.53
C ILE A 140 -3.42 -5.04 15.29
N HIS A 141 -2.18 -4.60 15.12
CA HIS A 141 -1.03 -5.15 15.86
C HIS A 141 -1.03 -4.64 17.31
N GLN A 142 -1.24 -3.33 17.50
CA GLN A 142 -1.09 -2.70 18.80
C GLN A 142 -2.15 -3.17 19.80
N ASN A 143 -3.39 -3.38 19.37
CA ASN A 143 -4.44 -3.87 20.28
C ASN A 143 -4.18 -5.30 20.75
N VAL A 144 -3.54 -6.14 19.93
CA VAL A 144 -3.11 -7.48 20.37
C VAL A 144 -1.97 -7.38 21.38
N ILE A 145 -0.98 -6.51 21.12
CA ILE A 145 0.14 -6.27 22.06
C ILE A 145 -0.39 -5.75 23.40
N LEU A 146 -1.34 -4.82 23.39
CA LEU A 146 -1.91 -4.26 24.61
C LEU A 146 -2.75 -5.28 25.39
N LEU A 147 -3.46 -6.19 24.71
CA LEU A 147 -4.16 -7.30 25.36
C LEU A 147 -3.19 -8.26 26.04
N ILE A 148 -2.13 -8.68 25.34
CA ILE A 148 -1.09 -9.57 25.88
C ILE A 148 -0.43 -8.92 27.11
N HIS A 149 -0.12 -7.63 27.03
CA HIS A 149 0.44 -6.88 28.15
C HIS A 149 -0.54 -6.76 29.32
N GLY A 150 -1.82 -6.47 29.05
CA GLY A 150 -2.86 -6.41 30.08
C GLY A 150 -3.11 -7.75 30.77
N ALA A 151 -2.94 -8.85 30.04
CA ALA A 151 -2.98 -10.22 30.54
C ALA A 151 -1.75 -10.60 31.39
N GLY A 152 -0.69 -9.78 31.41
CA GLY A 152 0.56 -10.10 32.13
C GLY A 152 1.40 -11.20 31.46
N PHE A 153 1.19 -11.48 30.17
CA PHE A 153 1.95 -12.51 29.46
C PHE A 153 3.37 -12.04 29.10
N GLU A 154 4.34 -12.94 29.25
CA GLU A 154 5.72 -12.70 28.80
C GLU A 154 5.88 -12.98 27.28
N GLU A 155 4.98 -13.78 26.72
CA GLU A 155 5.02 -14.22 25.34
C GLU A 155 4.66 -13.11 24.34
N GLU A 156 5.37 -13.06 23.21
CA GLU A 156 5.02 -12.15 22.12
C GLU A 156 3.86 -12.69 21.27
N TYR A 157 3.14 -11.78 20.60
CA TYR A 157 2.06 -12.15 19.67
C TYR A 157 2.52 -13.13 18.58
N LYS A 158 3.79 -13.10 18.15
CA LYS A 158 4.33 -14.04 17.15
C LYS A 158 4.40 -15.47 17.67
N GLN A 159 4.69 -15.65 18.96
CA GLN A 159 4.68 -16.96 19.61
C GLN A 159 3.24 -17.46 19.72
N LEU A 160 2.30 -16.61 20.13
CA LEU A 160 0.87 -16.94 20.16
C LEU A 160 0.32 -17.31 18.78
N MET A 161 0.76 -16.64 17.71
CA MET A 161 0.39 -17.01 16.35
C MET A 161 0.77 -18.44 15.99
N SER A 162 1.90 -18.96 16.51
CA SER A 162 2.38 -20.31 16.20
C SER A 162 1.47 -21.43 16.73
N TYR A 163 0.63 -21.15 17.73
CA TYR A 163 -0.38 -22.08 18.21
C TYR A 163 -1.59 -22.22 17.28
N ILE A 164 -1.79 -21.28 16.34
CA ILE A 164 -2.95 -21.29 15.41
C ILE A 164 -2.58 -21.68 13.98
N VAL A 165 -1.28 -21.82 13.68
CA VAL A 165 -0.79 -22.13 12.33
C VAL A 165 0.15 -23.33 12.37
N CYS A 166 0.26 -24.07 11.27
CA CYS A 166 1.18 -25.21 11.20
C CYS A 166 2.64 -24.77 11.37
N GLU A 167 3.49 -25.70 11.81
CA GLU A 167 4.94 -25.51 11.77
C GLU A 167 5.40 -25.23 10.33
N GLY A 168 6.22 -24.19 10.12
CA GLY A 168 6.61 -23.75 8.76
C GLY A 168 5.46 -23.11 7.96
N ALA A 169 4.45 -22.56 8.62
CA ALA A 169 3.25 -21.97 8.03
C ALA A 169 3.47 -21.20 6.72
N GLY A 170 2.99 -21.80 5.63
CA GLY A 170 2.97 -21.20 4.30
C GLY A 170 1.78 -20.27 4.06
N ARG A 171 1.55 -19.92 2.79
CA ARG A 171 0.48 -19.02 2.34
C ARG A 171 -0.89 -19.42 2.84
N GLU A 172 -1.27 -20.67 2.67
CA GLU A 172 -2.62 -21.16 2.99
C GLU A 172 -2.89 -21.09 4.51
N CYS A 173 -1.89 -21.39 5.34
CA CYS A 173 -2.00 -21.25 6.80
C CYS A 173 -2.20 -19.78 7.21
N MET A 174 -1.37 -18.89 6.68
CA MET A 174 -1.39 -17.46 7.02
C MET A 174 -2.63 -16.73 6.49
N LEU A 175 -3.23 -17.21 5.40
CA LEU A 175 -4.49 -16.68 4.86
C LEU A 175 -5.74 -17.37 5.42
N ARG A 176 -5.57 -18.33 6.34
CA ARG A 176 -6.65 -19.10 6.98
C ARG A 176 -7.45 -19.97 6.02
N HIS A 177 -6.79 -20.54 5.01
CA HIS A 177 -7.35 -21.49 4.04
C HIS A 177 -6.85 -22.93 4.24
N CYS A 178 -6.02 -23.18 5.26
CA CYS A 178 -5.50 -24.51 5.53
C CYS A 178 -6.42 -25.27 6.49
N ASP A 179 -6.98 -26.37 6.02
CA ASP A 179 -7.84 -27.26 6.81
C ASP A 179 -7.07 -28.05 7.88
N LYS A 180 -5.74 -28.07 7.79
CA LYS A 180 -4.83 -28.77 8.72
C LYS A 180 -4.26 -27.88 9.81
N CYS A 181 -4.58 -26.58 9.81
CA CYS A 181 -4.10 -25.70 10.86
C CYS A 181 -4.63 -26.18 12.22
N PRO A 182 -3.80 -26.12 13.28
CA PRO A 182 -4.29 -26.34 14.63
C PRO A 182 -5.53 -25.47 14.87
N SER A 183 -6.58 -26.06 15.43
CA SER A 183 -7.81 -25.33 15.73
C SER A 183 -7.50 -24.20 16.72
N LYS A 184 -8.45 -23.28 16.89
CA LYS A 184 -8.33 -22.23 17.91
C LYS A 184 -8.20 -22.83 19.32
N ASP A 185 -8.60 -24.09 19.49
CA ASP A 185 -8.66 -24.78 20.77
C ASP A 185 -7.28 -24.95 21.40
N ASN A 186 -6.21 -25.16 20.61
CA ASN A 186 -4.85 -25.23 21.16
C ASN A 186 -4.42 -23.91 21.82
N LEU A 187 -4.78 -22.78 21.21
CA LEU A 187 -4.51 -21.47 21.79
C LEU A 187 -5.40 -21.23 23.01
N VAL A 188 -6.68 -21.60 22.94
CA VAL A 188 -7.60 -21.46 24.08
C VAL A 188 -7.12 -22.28 25.28
N GLN A 189 -6.72 -23.54 25.09
CA GLN A 189 -6.17 -24.40 26.13
C GLN A 189 -4.89 -23.80 26.75
N PHE A 190 -3.99 -23.26 25.92
CA PHE A 190 -2.80 -22.58 26.41
C PHE A 190 -3.16 -21.35 27.26
N LEU A 191 -4.14 -20.55 26.83
CA LEU A 191 -4.58 -19.37 27.55
C LEU A 191 -5.31 -19.73 28.86
N GLN A 192 -6.14 -20.76 28.85
CA GLN A 192 -6.82 -21.28 30.05
C GLN A 192 -5.81 -21.80 31.08
N ALA A 193 -4.79 -22.54 30.65
CA ALA A 193 -3.72 -23.01 31.54
C ALA A 193 -2.92 -21.85 32.18
N LYS A 194 -2.80 -20.70 31.50
CA LYS A 194 -2.14 -19.51 32.04
C LYS A 194 -2.99 -18.77 33.08
N PHE A 195 -4.30 -18.97 33.06
CA PHE A 195 -5.25 -18.39 33.99
C PHE A 195 -5.85 -19.44 34.94
N GLU A 196 -5.19 -20.59 35.13
CA GLU A 196 -5.71 -21.68 35.98
C GLU A 196 -5.95 -21.26 37.44
N ASP A 197 -5.18 -20.27 37.92
CA ASP A 197 -5.31 -19.70 39.27
C ASP A 197 -6.39 -18.59 39.40
N TYR A 198 -7.12 -18.28 38.31
CA TYR A 198 -8.09 -17.18 38.24
C TYR A 198 -9.49 -17.71 37.88
N ASP A 199 -10.53 -17.08 38.43
CA ASP A 199 -11.90 -17.37 38.04
C ASP A 199 -12.23 -16.69 36.71
N ASP A 200 -13.11 -17.30 35.90
CA ASP A 200 -13.52 -16.74 34.60
C ASP A 200 -14.15 -15.34 34.71
N GLU A 201 -14.69 -14.99 35.87
CA GLU A 201 -15.30 -13.71 36.22
C GLU A 201 -14.29 -12.64 36.68
N ASP A 202 -13.04 -13.03 36.95
CA ASP A 202 -12.00 -12.11 37.40
C ASP A 202 -11.75 -11.00 36.37
N ILE A 203 -11.56 -9.78 36.86
CA ILE A 203 -11.48 -8.61 36.00
C ILE A 203 -10.04 -8.34 35.60
N VAL A 204 -9.80 -8.29 34.29
CA VAL A 204 -8.54 -7.87 33.69
C VAL A 204 -8.70 -6.48 33.07
N GLU A 205 -7.79 -5.58 33.43
CA GLU A 205 -7.74 -4.23 32.88
C GLU A 205 -6.64 -4.09 31.84
N TYR A 206 -6.99 -3.51 30.69
CA TYR A 206 -6.04 -3.27 29.60
C TYR A 206 -6.41 -2.01 28.82
N ASN A 207 -5.45 -1.51 28.05
CA ASN A 207 -5.67 -0.37 27.16
C ASN A 207 -6.01 -0.85 25.75
N GLN A 208 -6.87 -0.14 25.03
CA GLN A 208 -7.19 -0.46 23.63
C GLN A 208 -7.32 0.82 22.80
N TRP A 209 -6.82 0.79 21.58
CA TRP A 209 -7.13 1.82 20.57
C TRP A 209 -8.49 1.55 19.93
N VAL A 210 -9.36 2.56 19.94
CA VAL A 210 -10.64 2.57 19.25
C VAL A 210 -10.60 3.64 18.16
N SER A 211 -11.00 3.27 16.96
CA SER A 211 -11.08 4.18 15.80
C SER A 211 -12.55 4.34 15.41
N THR A 212 -13.18 5.39 15.92
CA THR A 212 -14.47 5.90 15.40
C THR A 212 -14.15 6.96 14.36
N ASP A 213 -14.22 8.25 14.73
CA ASP A 213 -13.83 9.40 13.90
C ASP A 213 -12.42 9.90 14.24
N ARG A 214 -12.03 9.76 15.51
CA ARG A 214 -10.67 9.96 16.02
C ARG A 214 -10.17 8.65 16.61
N THR A 215 -8.86 8.44 16.56
CA THR A 215 -8.25 7.27 17.19
C THR A 215 -7.82 7.64 18.59
N GLU A 216 -8.48 7.06 19.58
CA GLU A 216 -8.22 7.31 21.00
C GLU A 216 -7.87 6.00 21.72
N MET A 217 -7.06 6.12 22.76
CA MET A 217 -6.74 5.00 23.65
C MET A 217 -7.68 5.07 24.84
N ILE A 218 -8.45 4.01 25.04
CA ILE A 218 -9.35 3.85 26.18
C ILE A 218 -8.85 2.75 27.11
N ARG A 219 -9.16 2.86 28.40
CA ARG A 219 -8.98 1.78 29.37
C ARG A 219 -10.24 0.92 29.34
N CYS A 220 -10.06 -0.38 29.20
CA CYS A 220 -11.11 -1.38 29.19
C CYS A 220 -10.90 -2.32 30.38
N SER A 221 -12.00 -2.84 30.91
CA SER A 221 -12.04 -3.89 31.93
C SER A 221 -12.97 -4.99 31.42
N THR A 222 -12.49 -6.23 31.36
CA THR A 222 -13.28 -7.38 30.94
C THR A 222 -12.99 -8.56 31.83
N SER A 223 -13.86 -9.57 31.86
CA SER A 223 -13.57 -10.81 32.56
C SER A 223 -12.43 -11.60 31.89
N VAL A 224 -11.82 -12.56 32.59
CA VAL A 224 -10.81 -13.46 32.04
C VAL A 224 -11.35 -14.23 30.84
N GLY A 225 -12.56 -14.79 30.94
CA GLY A 225 -13.21 -15.50 29.84
C GLY A 225 -13.35 -14.64 28.58
N GLU A 226 -13.84 -13.40 28.73
CA GLU A 226 -13.96 -12.45 27.62
C GLU A 226 -12.61 -12.04 27.02
N LEU A 227 -11.57 -11.93 27.86
CA LEU A 227 -10.23 -11.57 27.42
C LEU A 227 -9.66 -12.63 26.48
N ILE A 228 -9.82 -13.91 26.85
CA ILE A 228 -9.37 -15.06 26.04
C ILE A 228 -10.06 -15.03 24.67
N GLU A 229 -11.38 -14.87 24.64
CA GLU A 229 -12.15 -14.80 23.39
C GLU A 229 -11.69 -13.62 22.51
N LYS A 230 -11.55 -12.43 23.11
CA LYS A 230 -11.08 -11.23 22.40
C LYS A 230 -9.67 -11.40 21.85
N LEU A 231 -8.76 -12.01 22.61
CA LEU A 231 -7.39 -12.25 22.18
C LEU A 231 -7.35 -13.23 21.00
N VAL A 232 -8.08 -14.34 21.08
CA VAL A 232 -8.21 -15.32 19.99
C VAL A 232 -8.81 -14.67 18.74
N GLU A 233 -9.87 -13.88 18.88
CA GLU A 233 -10.51 -13.19 17.76
C GLU A 233 -9.55 -12.20 17.08
N LYS A 234 -8.87 -11.35 17.87
CA LYS A 234 -7.93 -10.36 17.32
C LYS A 234 -6.69 -11.02 16.72
N LEU A 235 -6.18 -12.11 17.29
CA LEU A 235 -5.08 -12.88 16.69
C LEU A 235 -5.48 -13.49 15.35
N ASN A 236 -6.68 -14.05 15.24
CA ASN A 236 -7.19 -14.58 13.97
C ASN A 236 -7.28 -13.49 12.88
N LYS A 237 -7.60 -12.25 13.24
CA LYS A 237 -7.57 -11.09 12.32
C LYS A 237 -6.13 -10.62 12.02
N LEU A 238 -5.23 -10.71 13.00
CA LEU A 238 -3.84 -10.24 12.89
C LEU A 238 -3.00 -11.12 11.95
N ILE A 239 -3.18 -12.44 11.97
CA ILE A 239 -2.39 -13.39 11.16
C ILE A 239 -2.39 -13.04 9.65
N PRO A 240 -3.55 -12.98 8.96
CA PRO A 240 -3.58 -12.64 7.53
C PRO A 240 -3.12 -11.20 7.29
N HIS A 241 -3.43 -10.27 8.18
CA HIS A 241 -3.02 -8.88 8.06
C HIS A 241 -1.48 -8.73 8.07
N SER A 242 -0.81 -9.36 9.03
CA SER A 242 0.66 -9.38 9.17
C SER A 242 1.32 -10.01 7.94
N TYR A 243 0.77 -11.11 7.44
CA TYR A 243 1.28 -11.79 6.25
C TYR A 243 1.12 -10.96 4.98
N ILE A 244 -0.05 -10.34 4.76
CA ILE A 244 -0.30 -9.48 3.60
C ILE A 244 0.62 -8.25 3.64
N ALA A 245 0.77 -7.61 4.80
CA ALA A 245 1.64 -6.44 4.94
C ALA A 245 3.10 -6.75 4.57
N LYS A 246 3.63 -7.89 5.03
CA LYS A 246 4.96 -8.38 4.66
C LYS A 246 5.05 -8.72 3.18
N SER A 247 4.05 -9.41 2.64
CA SER A 247 4.01 -9.82 1.23
C SER A 247 4.00 -8.63 0.28
N GLN A 248 3.21 -7.58 0.58
CA GLN A 248 3.16 -6.35 -0.23
C GLN A 248 4.47 -5.57 -0.19
N SER A 249 5.08 -5.46 1.00
CA SER A 249 6.37 -4.77 1.17
C SER A 249 7.49 -5.49 0.39
N SER A 250 7.52 -6.82 0.49
CA SER A 250 8.48 -7.66 -0.22
C SER A 250 8.27 -7.60 -1.74
N PHE A 251 7.01 -7.60 -2.19
CA PHE A 251 6.67 -7.47 -3.61
C PHE A 251 7.16 -6.12 -4.19
N LEU A 252 6.93 -5.00 -3.50
CA LEU A 252 7.46 -3.70 -3.93
C LEU A 252 9.00 -3.67 -3.98
N LYS A 253 9.68 -4.26 -2.99
CA LYS A 253 11.14 -4.38 -2.95
C LYS A 253 11.67 -5.15 -4.16
N ASN A 254 11.05 -6.30 -4.47
CA ASN A 254 11.42 -7.13 -5.62
C ASN A 254 11.17 -6.40 -6.93
N LEU A 255 10.01 -5.77 -7.07
CA LEU A 255 9.66 -4.96 -8.24
C LEU A 255 10.73 -3.87 -8.47
N LYS A 256 11.08 -3.09 -7.43
CA LYS A 256 12.15 -2.08 -7.50
C LYS A 256 13.53 -2.63 -7.92
N GLY A 257 13.76 -3.95 -7.89
CA GLY A 257 14.98 -4.61 -8.34
C GLY A 257 14.89 -5.24 -9.73
N THR A 258 13.76 -5.88 -10.05
CA THR A 258 13.60 -6.71 -11.26
C THR A 258 12.88 -6.00 -12.41
N THR A 259 12.30 -4.82 -12.19
CA THR A 259 11.55 -4.08 -13.22
C THR A 259 12.35 -3.83 -14.50
N SER A 260 11.66 -3.95 -15.64
CA SER A 260 12.18 -3.71 -16.99
C SER A 260 12.48 -2.22 -17.24
N SER A 261 13.26 -1.91 -18.27
CA SER A 261 13.60 -0.53 -18.62
C SER A 261 12.40 0.31 -19.07
N ASN A 262 11.37 -0.32 -19.64
CA ASN A 262 10.15 0.33 -20.13
C ASN A 262 9.06 0.51 -19.04
N THR A 263 9.35 0.22 -17.78
CA THR A 263 8.37 0.27 -16.69
C THR A 263 8.83 1.23 -15.59
N ALA A 264 7.95 2.15 -15.20
CA ALA A 264 8.11 2.99 -14.01
C ALA A 264 7.30 2.44 -12.83
N ILE A 265 7.90 2.40 -11.65
CA ILE A 265 7.18 2.17 -10.40
C ILE A 265 6.95 3.53 -9.76
N VAL A 266 5.69 3.88 -9.53
CA VAL A 266 5.30 5.19 -9.00
C VAL A 266 4.62 4.96 -7.66
N SER A 267 5.32 5.27 -6.57
CA SER A 267 4.74 5.32 -5.22
C SER A 267 4.19 6.71 -4.95
N MET A 268 2.95 6.81 -4.49
CA MET A 268 2.29 8.08 -4.21
C MET A 268 1.57 8.04 -2.86
N ASP A 269 1.58 9.16 -2.15
CA ASP A 269 0.90 9.28 -0.87
C ASP A 269 0.47 10.73 -0.61
N PHE A 270 -0.62 10.93 0.13
CA PHE A 270 -1.02 12.25 0.58
C PHE A 270 -0.30 12.57 1.88
N SER A 271 0.53 13.62 1.88
CA SER A 271 0.99 14.16 3.15
C SER A 271 -0.17 14.86 3.86
N GLU A 272 -0.11 14.97 5.19
CA GLU A 272 -0.98 15.88 5.94
C GLU A 272 -0.94 17.29 5.31
N ASN A 273 -2.04 18.04 5.33
CA ASN A 273 -2.02 19.38 4.74
C ASN A 273 -1.00 20.25 5.47
N TYR A 274 -0.30 21.11 4.74
CA TYR A 274 0.63 22.05 5.35
C TYR A 274 -0.12 23.34 5.64
N ALA A 275 -0.36 23.61 6.92
CA ALA A 275 -0.81 24.91 7.38
C ALA A 275 0.36 25.90 7.30
N PHE A 276 0.14 27.04 6.66
CA PHE A 276 1.16 28.07 6.57
C PHE A 276 1.50 28.59 7.96
N THR A 277 2.80 28.73 8.22
CA THR A 277 3.31 29.23 9.50
C THR A 277 3.80 30.66 9.31
N ILE A 278 3.45 31.54 10.24
CA ILE A 278 3.97 32.91 10.33
C ILE A 278 4.74 33.04 11.64
N GLN A 279 5.88 33.72 11.64
CA GLN A 279 6.72 33.85 12.84
C GLN A 279 6.05 34.69 13.93
N ASP A 280 5.63 35.91 13.56
CA ASP A 280 4.98 36.87 14.46
C ASP A 280 3.46 36.83 14.26
N GLU A 281 2.90 35.62 14.32
CA GLU A 281 1.48 35.37 14.10
C GLU A 281 0.63 36.06 15.18
N ALA A 282 -0.32 36.91 14.77
CA ALA A 282 -1.28 37.52 15.69
C ALA A 282 -2.15 36.43 16.34
N GLN A 283 -2.49 36.58 17.62
CA GLN A 283 -3.18 35.56 18.41
C GLN A 283 -4.47 35.00 17.76
N GLY A 284 -5.20 35.81 17.00
CA GLY A 284 -6.43 35.39 16.30
C GLY A 284 -6.21 34.61 15.00
N TYR A 285 -5.02 34.69 14.39
CA TYR A 285 -4.72 34.02 13.11
C TYR A 285 -4.62 32.49 13.25
N HIS A 286 -4.43 31.99 14.48
CA HIS A 286 -4.34 30.55 14.76
C HIS A 286 -5.59 29.76 14.31
N TRP A 287 -6.75 30.43 14.23
CA TRP A 287 -8.01 29.84 13.80
C TRP A 287 -8.27 29.96 12.30
N ASN A 288 -7.41 30.66 11.56
CA ASN A 288 -7.63 31.02 10.15
C ASN A 288 -6.42 30.70 9.26
N SER A 289 -5.53 29.81 9.70
CA SER A 289 -4.36 29.43 8.93
C SER A 289 -4.79 28.73 7.64
N ASN A 290 -4.54 29.35 6.50
CA ASN A 290 -4.67 28.69 5.20
C ASN A 290 -3.75 27.47 5.16
N SER A 291 -4.14 26.46 4.38
CA SER A 291 -3.32 25.27 4.18
C SER A 291 -3.30 24.87 2.72
N CYS A 292 -2.32 24.06 2.35
CA CYS A 292 -2.21 23.48 1.02
C CYS A 292 -2.01 21.96 1.09
N THR A 293 -2.35 21.29 0.00
CA THR A 293 -2.06 19.88 -0.20
C THR A 293 -0.60 19.72 -0.64
N ILE A 294 0.11 18.80 0.01
CA ILE A 294 1.44 18.35 -0.39
C ILE A 294 1.35 16.88 -0.73
N HIS A 295 1.57 16.56 -2.00
CA HIS A 295 1.47 15.20 -2.53
C HIS A 295 2.85 14.73 -3.05
N PRO A 296 3.62 14.04 -2.21
CA PRO A 296 4.88 13.43 -2.60
C PRO A 296 4.69 12.20 -3.50
N VAL A 297 5.51 12.13 -4.54
CA VAL A 297 5.57 11.02 -5.49
C VAL A 297 7.02 10.54 -5.62
N MET A 298 7.21 9.22 -5.56
CA MET A 298 8.50 8.56 -5.71
C MET A 298 8.48 7.67 -6.93
N ILE A 299 9.27 8.03 -7.92
CA ILE A 299 9.38 7.29 -9.18
C ILE A 299 10.67 6.48 -9.17
N HIS A 300 10.56 5.18 -9.37
CA HIS A 300 11.68 4.28 -9.63
C HIS A 300 11.58 3.76 -11.06
N CYS A 301 12.58 4.05 -11.88
CA CYS A 301 12.66 3.54 -13.25
C CYS A 301 14.12 3.18 -13.59
N LYS A 302 14.35 2.73 -14.81
CA LYS A 302 15.71 2.58 -15.36
C LYS A 302 15.84 3.47 -16.58
N ASP A 303 17.04 4.03 -16.75
CA ASP A 303 17.38 4.70 -18.00
C ASP A 303 17.53 3.69 -19.14
N THR A 304 17.63 4.18 -20.37
CA THR A 304 18.01 3.45 -21.59
C THR A 304 19.26 2.59 -21.41
N SER A 305 20.19 3.02 -20.57
CA SER A 305 21.41 2.28 -20.20
C SER A 305 21.20 1.24 -19.08
N ASN A 306 19.95 0.92 -18.71
CA ASN A 306 19.56 0.03 -17.61
C ASN A 306 20.04 0.47 -16.20
N VAL A 307 20.47 1.71 -16.05
CA VAL A 307 20.87 2.28 -14.75
C VAL A 307 19.63 2.65 -13.96
N LYS A 308 19.58 2.25 -12.68
CA LYS A 308 18.46 2.55 -11.78
C LYS A 308 18.40 4.05 -11.47
N LEU A 309 17.25 4.65 -11.75
CA LEU A 309 16.91 6.03 -11.46
C LEU A 309 15.89 6.09 -10.31
N ILE A 310 16.09 7.07 -9.43
CA ILE A 310 15.17 7.37 -8.31
C ILE A 310 14.87 8.85 -8.40
N ILE A 311 13.62 9.18 -8.73
CA ILE A 311 13.19 10.54 -9.03
C ILE A 311 12.12 10.93 -8.01
N PRO A 312 12.47 11.75 -7.01
CA PRO A 312 11.50 12.31 -6.09
C PRO A 312 10.80 13.52 -6.74
N LEU A 313 9.48 13.44 -6.81
CA LEU A 313 8.59 14.49 -7.28
C LEU A 313 7.69 14.92 -6.13
N CYS A 314 7.32 16.19 -6.06
CA CYS A 314 6.37 16.69 -5.08
C CYS A 314 5.39 17.63 -5.76
N ILE A 315 4.11 17.28 -5.70
CA ILE A 315 3.03 18.10 -6.22
C ILE A 315 2.48 18.95 -5.08
N ILE A 316 2.30 20.23 -5.34
CA ILE A 316 1.74 21.21 -4.40
C ILE A 316 0.45 21.73 -5.02
N SER A 317 -0.62 21.77 -4.22
CA SER A 317 -1.93 22.23 -4.69
C SER A 317 -2.67 23.01 -3.62
N ASP A 318 -3.43 24.01 -4.05
CA ASP A 318 -4.36 24.79 -3.24
C ASP A 318 -5.72 24.09 -3.05
N ASP A 319 -6.02 23.06 -3.83
CA ASP A 319 -7.18 22.22 -3.57
C ASP A 319 -6.89 21.25 -2.41
N LEU A 320 -7.86 21.18 -1.49
CA LEU A 320 -7.79 20.34 -0.29
C LEU A 320 -8.64 19.07 -0.42
N LYS A 321 -9.41 18.94 -1.50
CA LYS A 321 -10.24 17.77 -1.77
C LYS A 321 -9.31 16.67 -2.28
N ARG A 322 -9.10 15.66 -1.44
CA ARG A 322 -8.28 14.49 -1.79
C ARG A 322 -9.12 13.45 -2.52
N ASP A 323 -9.85 13.89 -3.52
CA ASP A 323 -10.82 13.08 -4.26
C ASP A 323 -10.22 12.47 -5.53
N VAL A 324 -11.08 11.82 -6.32
CA VAL A 324 -10.71 11.14 -7.56
C VAL A 324 -10.17 12.11 -8.61
N SER A 325 -10.71 13.34 -8.66
CA SER A 325 -10.31 14.36 -9.63
C SER A 325 -8.89 14.83 -9.33
N MET A 326 -8.56 15.05 -8.06
CA MET A 326 -7.20 15.38 -7.63
C MET A 326 -6.22 14.25 -7.95
N VAL A 327 -6.59 12.99 -7.69
CA VAL A 327 -5.75 11.83 -8.02
C VAL A 327 -5.53 11.68 -9.53
N TYR A 328 -6.56 11.90 -10.35
CA TYR A 328 -6.44 11.90 -11.80
C TYR A 328 -5.46 12.97 -12.29
N GLU A 329 -5.54 14.16 -11.72
CA GLU A 329 -4.68 15.27 -12.16
C GLU A 329 -3.23 15.12 -11.68
N ILE A 330 -3.03 14.48 -10.52
CA ILE A 330 -1.71 13.97 -10.12
C ILE A 330 -1.17 12.97 -11.15
N GLN A 331 -1.98 11.97 -11.56
CA GLN A 331 -1.56 10.96 -12.54
C GLN A 331 -1.24 11.61 -13.90
N LYS A 332 -2.02 12.58 -14.35
CA LYS A 332 -1.77 13.34 -15.58
C LYS A 332 -0.42 14.09 -15.52
N ASN A 333 -0.12 14.75 -14.41
CA ASN A 333 1.16 15.45 -14.23
C ASN A 333 2.36 14.50 -14.17
N VAL A 334 2.22 13.37 -13.46
CA VAL A 334 3.26 12.33 -13.38
C VAL A 334 3.51 11.68 -14.74
N THR A 335 2.44 11.31 -15.45
CA THR A 335 2.55 10.69 -16.78
C THR A 335 3.10 11.66 -17.82
N GLY A 336 2.72 12.94 -17.78
CA GLY A 336 3.30 14.00 -18.61
C GLY A 336 4.81 14.14 -18.38
N PHE A 337 5.22 14.24 -17.11
CA PHE A 337 6.64 14.29 -16.73
C PHE A 337 7.42 13.06 -17.23
N LEU A 338 6.86 11.86 -17.07
CA LEU A 338 7.49 10.63 -17.54
C LEU A 338 7.64 10.60 -19.06
N LYS A 339 6.64 11.04 -19.82
CA LYS A 339 6.70 11.07 -21.28
C LYS A 339 7.74 12.06 -21.82
N GLU A 340 7.81 13.24 -21.21
CA GLU A 340 8.74 14.28 -21.64
C GLU A 340 10.20 13.90 -21.36
N ASN A 341 10.46 13.31 -20.19
CA ASN A 341 11.82 13.05 -19.72
C ASN A 341 12.29 11.62 -19.99
N TYR A 342 11.37 10.66 -20.12
CA TYR A 342 11.64 9.22 -20.23
C TYR A 342 10.68 8.54 -21.22
N PRO A 343 10.72 8.91 -22.51
CA PRO A 343 9.75 8.47 -23.52
C PRO A 343 9.79 6.96 -23.80
N HIS A 344 10.84 6.25 -23.38
CA HIS A 344 10.94 4.79 -23.49
C HIS A 344 10.05 4.03 -22.49
N ILE A 345 9.50 4.73 -21.50
CA ILE A 345 8.60 4.13 -20.51
C ILE A 345 7.22 3.99 -21.13
N THR A 346 6.71 2.76 -21.18
CA THR A 346 5.41 2.41 -21.75
C THR A 346 4.44 1.90 -20.68
N ASN A 347 4.95 1.45 -19.53
CA ASN A 347 4.15 0.85 -18.46
C ASN A 347 4.41 1.57 -17.13
N ILE A 348 3.36 1.70 -16.32
CA ILE A 348 3.42 2.23 -14.95
C ILE A 348 2.85 1.22 -13.96
N HIS A 349 3.55 1.02 -12.86
CA HIS A 349 3.05 0.31 -11.70
C HIS A 349 2.86 1.30 -10.55
N TYR A 350 1.61 1.66 -10.27
CA TYR A 350 1.26 2.54 -9.16
C TYR A 350 1.26 1.80 -7.82
N PHE A 351 1.77 2.45 -6.78
CA PHE A 351 1.69 2.01 -5.40
C PHE A 351 1.15 3.13 -4.52
N SER A 352 0.12 2.84 -3.74
CA SER A 352 -0.44 3.80 -2.78
C SER A 352 -1.02 3.11 -1.56
N ASP A 353 -1.46 3.90 -0.58
CA ASP A 353 -2.23 3.39 0.54
C ASP A 353 -3.64 2.93 0.10
N GLY A 354 -4.28 2.14 0.94
CA GLY A 354 -5.61 1.60 0.69
C GLY A 354 -6.77 2.52 1.07
N CYS A 355 -6.56 3.84 1.18
CA CYS A 355 -7.60 4.77 1.60
C CYS A 355 -8.70 4.86 0.54
N ALA A 356 -9.93 4.47 0.91
CA ALA A 356 -11.05 4.42 -0.03
C ALA A 356 -11.46 5.82 -0.51
N GLY A 357 -11.43 6.83 0.35
CA GLY A 357 -11.76 8.20 -0.03
C GLY A 357 -10.78 8.82 -1.03
N GLN A 358 -9.56 8.29 -1.13
CA GLN A 358 -8.48 8.86 -1.92
C GLN A 358 -8.13 7.98 -3.12
N TYR A 359 -7.58 6.79 -2.88
CA TYR A 359 -7.05 5.94 -3.96
C TYR A 359 -7.89 4.69 -4.22
N LYS A 360 -8.23 3.92 -3.18
CA LYS A 360 -8.76 2.56 -3.34
C LYS A 360 -10.29 2.54 -3.48
N ASN A 361 -10.79 3.07 -4.59
CA ASN A 361 -12.21 3.14 -4.90
C ASN A 361 -12.51 2.80 -6.36
N LYS A 362 -13.79 2.52 -6.63
CA LYS A 362 -14.30 2.14 -7.95
C LYS A 362 -14.00 3.15 -9.05
N TYR A 363 -13.99 4.43 -8.73
CA TYR A 363 -13.82 5.50 -9.70
C TYR A 363 -12.37 5.55 -10.21
N ASN A 364 -11.40 5.41 -9.30
CA ASN A 364 -10.01 5.27 -9.67
C ASN A 364 -9.74 3.98 -10.45
N PHE A 365 -10.47 2.89 -10.18
CA PHE A 365 -10.35 1.68 -10.99
C PHE A 365 -10.90 1.87 -12.41
N MET A 366 -11.98 2.63 -12.58
CA MET A 366 -12.47 3.00 -13.91
C MET A 366 -11.44 3.86 -14.67
N ASN A 367 -10.85 4.85 -13.99
CA ASN A 367 -9.76 5.64 -14.57
C ASN A 367 -8.53 4.79 -14.90
N LEU A 368 -8.26 3.72 -14.13
CA LEU A 368 -7.18 2.78 -14.41
C LEU A 368 -7.42 1.99 -15.70
N CYS A 369 -8.67 1.54 -15.98
CA CYS A 369 -9.03 0.90 -17.25
C CYS A 369 -8.83 1.85 -18.45
N LEU A 370 -9.14 3.13 -18.29
CA LEU A 370 -9.00 4.14 -19.34
C LEU A 370 -7.61 4.79 -19.40
N HIS A 371 -6.67 4.35 -18.55
CA HIS A 371 -5.36 4.97 -18.40
C HIS A 371 -4.53 4.90 -19.70
N GLU A 372 -4.57 3.79 -20.43
CA GLU A 372 -3.87 3.66 -21.71
C GLU A 372 -4.50 4.56 -22.78
N LYS A 373 -5.82 4.72 -22.77
CA LYS A 373 -6.53 5.60 -23.71
C LYS A 373 -6.18 7.06 -23.49
N ASP A 374 -6.21 7.50 -22.23
CA ASP A 374 -5.99 8.88 -21.81
C ASP A 374 -4.50 9.26 -21.87
N PHE A 375 -3.65 8.42 -21.26
CA PHE A 375 -2.25 8.72 -21.07
C PHE A 375 -1.31 7.92 -21.97
N LYS A 376 -1.80 7.08 -22.90
CA LYS A 376 -0.93 6.28 -23.82
C LYS A 376 0.12 5.44 -23.09
N LEU A 377 -0.16 5.07 -21.84
CA LEU A 377 0.70 4.27 -20.97
C LEU A 377 -0.18 3.22 -20.31
N LYS A 378 0.28 1.96 -20.32
CA LYS A 378 -0.41 0.89 -19.59
C LYS A 378 -0.16 1.06 -18.10
N ALA A 379 -1.16 0.80 -17.28
CA ALA A 379 -1.03 0.95 -15.84
C ALA A 379 -1.63 -0.23 -15.08
N GLN A 380 -0.99 -0.55 -13.96
CA GLN A 380 -1.52 -1.44 -12.93
C GLN A 380 -1.32 -0.79 -11.56
N TRP A 381 -2.14 -1.16 -10.58
CA TRP A 381 -2.13 -0.50 -9.28
C TRP A 381 -2.11 -1.51 -8.13
N SER A 382 -1.08 -1.45 -7.31
CA SER A 382 -0.95 -2.20 -6.07
C SER A 382 -1.14 -1.31 -4.83
N PHE A 383 -1.69 -1.90 -3.77
CA PHE A 383 -2.03 -1.20 -2.54
C PHE A 383 -1.33 -1.83 -1.35
N PHE A 384 -0.82 -0.99 -0.45
CA PHE A 384 -0.31 -1.46 0.84
C PHE A 384 -1.44 -2.00 1.72
N ALA A 385 -1.08 -2.90 2.64
CA ALA A 385 -2.01 -3.30 3.70
C ALA A 385 -2.38 -2.09 4.56
N THR A 386 -3.59 -2.09 5.12
CA THR A 386 -4.10 -1.01 5.99
C THR A 386 -3.08 -0.60 7.05
N SER A 387 -2.77 0.69 7.19
CA SER A 387 -1.77 1.23 8.14
C SER A 387 -0.31 0.78 7.93
N HIS A 388 0.01 0.14 6.80
CA HIS A 388 1.35 -0.28 6.42
C HIS A 388 1.88 0.43 5.16
N GLY A 389 1.27 1.55 4.76
CA GLY A 389 1.62 2.31 3.55
C GLY A 389 2.73 3.36 3.68
N LYS A 390 3.50 3.35 4.77
CA LYS A 390 4.58 4.33 4.97
C LYS A 390 5.74 4.06 4.01
N THR A 391 6.15 5.08 3.25
CA THR A 391 7.12 4.96 2.17
C THR A 391 8.12 6.13 2.16
N GLU A 392 8.97 6.18 1.14
CA GLU A 392 9.85 7.34 0.89
C GLU A 392 9.05 8.64 0.64
N CYS A 393 7.77 8.55 0.28
CA CYS A 393 6.87 9.69 0.12
C CYS A 393 6.70 10.49 1.43
N ASP A 394 6.55 9.81 2.58
CA ASP A 394 6.57 10.47 3.90
C ASP A 394 7.84 11.30 4.10
N GLY A 395 8.96 10.76 3.59
CA GLY A 395 10.30 11.34 3.56
C GLY A 395 10.37 12.68 2.83
N ILE A 396 9.78 12.75 1.64
CA ILE A 396 9.67 13.98 0.85
C ILE A 396 8.75 14.97 1.57
N GLY A 397 7.52 14.57 1.90
CA GLY A 397 6.52 15.46 2.46
C GLY A 397 7.00 16.15 3.74
N GLY A 398 7.58 15.41 4.67
CA GLY A 398 8.14 16.02 5.89
C GLY A 398 9.42 16.84 5.66
N THR A 399 10.19 16.59 4.59
CA THR A 399 11.33 17.46 4.23
C THR A 399 10.85 18.81 3.73
N VAL A 400 9.87 18.81 2.82
CA VAL A 400 9.25 20.02 2.27
C VAL A 400 8.66 20.86 3.39
N LYS A 401 7.78 20.28 4.22
CA LYS A 401 7.15 20.99 5.34
C LYS A 401 8.14 21.57 6.34
N ARG A 402 9.19 20.81 6.68
CA ARG A 402 10.22 21.28 7.61
C ARG A 402 11.00 22.46 7.04
N LEU A 403 11.37 22.41 5.76
CA LEU A 403 12.13 23.49 5.12
C LEU A 403 11.26 24.73 4.92
N ALA A 404 10.01 24.55 4.50
CA ALA A 404 9.03 25.63 4.42
C ALA A 404 8.81 26.29 5.79
N ARG A 405 8.56 25.51 6.84
CA ARG A 405 8.39 26.03 8.20
C ARG A 405 9.64 26.75 8.70
N LYS A 406 10.82 26.18 8.45
CA LYS A 406 12.08 26.82 8.83
C LYS A 406 12.24 28.16 8.12
N GLN A 407 11.95 28.23 6.83
CA GLN A 407 12.01 29.47 6.07
C GLN A 407 11.03 30.49 6.64
N SER A 408 9.75 30.12 6.85
CA SER A 408 8.74 31.00 7.44
C SER A 408 9.16 31.59 8.80
N LEU A 409 9.88 30.83 9.62
CA LEU A 409 10.41 31.27 10.93
C LEU A 409 11.73 32.05 10.85
N GLN A 410 12.27 32.27 9.65
CA GLN A 410 13.51 33.03 9.41
C GLN A 410 13.29 34.23 8.51
N GLN A 411 12.11 34.37 7.91
CA GLN A 411 11.76 35.45 6.99
C GLN A 411 11.42 36.72 7.79
N TYR A 412 11.81 37.87 7.24
CA TYR A 412 11.38 39.17 7.73
C TYR A 412 9.90 39.40 7.33
N LEU A 413 9.23 40.37 7.99
CA LEU A 413 7.78 40.60 7.90
C LEU A 413 7.21 40.72 6.47
N ASP A 414 8.03 41.10 5.49
CA ASP A 414 7.65 41.36 4.10
C ASP A 414 7.70 40.13 3.17
N ARG A 415 8.18 38.97 3.64
CA ARG A 415 8.42 37.78 2.79
C ARG A 415 7.82 36.49 3.35
N GLN A 416 6.65 36.58 3.97
CA GLN A 416 5.98 35.43 4.55
C GLN A 416 5.45 34.50 3.46
N ILE A 417 5.54 33.17 3.70
CA ILE A 417 4.94 32.17 2.82
C ILE A 417 3.52 31.90 3.31
N THR A 418 2.54 32.48 2.64
CA THR A 418 1.11 32.46 3.03
C THR A 418 0.21 31.89 1.95
N THR A 419 0.73 31.71 0.73
CA THR A 419 0.00 31.11 -0.39
C THR A 419 0.68 29.87 -0.94
N THR A 420 -0.11 29.02 -1.62
CA THR A 420 0.39 27.82 -2.30
C THR A 420 1.43 28.15 -3.37
N ASN A 421 1.23 29.22 -4.13
CA ASN A 421 2.16 29.66 -5.17
C ASN A 421 3.50 30.12 -4.58
N GLU A 422 3.48 30.90 -3.49
CA GLU A 422 4.72 31.28 -2.78
C GLU A 422 5.47 30.06 -2.25
N LEU A 423 4.76 29.08 -1.70
CA LEU A 423 5.36 27.83 -1.24
C LEU A 423 5.98 27.06 -2.41
N PHE A 424 5.30 26.98 -3.53
CA PHE A 424 5.80 26.30 -4.73
C PHE A 424 7.09 26.94 -5.25
N GLU A 425 7.10 28.27 -5.42
CA GLU A 425 8.28 29.00 -5.87
C GLU A 425 9.45 28.88 -4.87
N PHE A 426 9.16 28.97 -3.57
CA PHE A 426 10.17 28.71 -2.54
C PHE A 426 10.77 27.30 -2.68
N CYS A 427 9.93 26.28 -2.83
CA CYS A 427 10.37 24.90 -2.93
C CYS A 427 11.23 24.65 -4.16
N LYS A 428 10.78 25.16 -5.31
CA LYS A 428 11.47 25.04 -6.61
C LYS A 428 12.88 25.66 -6.57
N VAL A 429 13.03 26.81 -5.91
CA VAL A 429 14.32 27.52 -5.82
C VAL A 429 15.25 26.93 -4.75
N ASN A 430 14.72 26.55 -3.59
CA ASN A 430 15.55 26.28 -2.41
C ASN A 430 15.75 24.79 -2.11
N ILE A 431 14.92 23.89 -2.67
CA ILE A 431 14.98 22.46 -2.38
C ILE A 431 15.56 21.73 -3.60
N ALA A 432 16.89 21.67 -3.65
CA ALA A 432 17.58 20.87 -4.65
C ALA A 432 17.28 19.37 -4.48
N ASN A 433 17.26 18.64 -5.60
CA ASN A 433 17.01 17.19 -5.72
C ASN A 433 15.56 16.72 -5.59
N ILE A 434 14.57 17.62 -5.47
CA ILE A 434 13.14 17.25 -5.58
C ILE A 434 12.56 18.07 -6.73
N THR A 435 11.89 17.39 -7.68
CA THR A 435 11.15 18.09 -8.73
C THR A 435 9.82 18.55 -8.15
N PHE A 436 9.44 19.80 -8.41
CA PHE A 436 8.17 20.34 -7.94
C PHE A 436 7.24 20.61 -9.11
N GLN A 437 5.96 20.28 -8.92
CA GLN A 437 4.86 20.65 -9.83
C GLN A 437 3.72 21.29 -9.03
N HIS A 438 2.95 22.13 -9.71
CA HIS A 438 1.80 22.82 -9.13
C HIS A 438 0.51 22.40 -9.83
N ILE A 439 -0.53 22.09 -9.06
CA ILE A 439 -1.88 21.84 -9.57
C ILE A 439 -2.79 22.87 -8.93
N SER A 440 -3.39 23.74 -9.75
CA SER A 440 -4.37 24.70 -9.25
C SER A 440 -5.73 24.05 -9.03
N LYS A 441 -6.52 24.62 -8.12
CA LYS A 441 -7.89 24.17 -7.84
C LYS A 441 -8.79 24.23 -9.07
N GLU A 442 -8.63 25.24 -9.94
CA GLU A 442 -9.42 25.37 -11.16
C GLU A 442 -9.19 24.19 -12.12
N ALA A 443 -7.95 23.67 -12.18
CA ALA A 443 -7.64 22.49 -12.98
C ALA A 443 -8.33 21.23 -12.44
N VAL A 444 -8.37 21.06 -11.11
CA VAL A 444 -9.06 19.95 -10.45
C VAL A 444 -10.58 20.04 -10.67
N ASP A 445 -11.16 21.23 -10.49
CA ASP A 445 -12.61 21.45 -10.68
C ASP A 445 -13.02 21.20 -12.14
N SER A 446 -12.22 21.64 -13.12
CA SER A 446 -12.45 21.33 -14.55
C SER A 446 -12.34 19.83 -14.87
N THR A 447 -11.42 19.14 -14.21
CA THR A 447 -11.24 17.68 -14.35
C THR A 447 -12.44 16.95 -13.78
N SER A 448 -12.96 17.39 -12.64
CA SER A 448 -14.16 16.83 -12.02
C SER A 448 -15.35 16.82 -12.98
N LEU A 449 -15.64 17.95 -13.63
CA LEU A 449 -16.73 18.06 -14.60
C LEU A 449 -16.58 17.08 -15.78
N THR A 450 -15.34 16.85 -16.23
CA THR A 450 -15.04 15.92 -17.32
C THR A 450 -15.28 14.47 -16.90
N LEU A 451 -14.90 14.13 -15.66
CA LEU A 451 -14.99 12.78 -15.12
C LEU A 451 -16.41 12.39 -14.68
N GLU A 452 -17.29 13.35 -14.36
CA GLU A 452 -18.67 13.07 -13.91
C GLU A 452 -19.43 12.11 -14.84
N SER A 453 -19.40 12.36 -16.14
CA SER A 453 -20.08 11.53 -17.14
C SER A 453 -19.51 10.11 -17.21
N ARG A 454 -18.19 9.98 -17.14
CA ARG A 454 -17.44 8.72 -17.17
C ARG A 454 -17.72 7.86 -15.93
N LEU A 455 -17.83 8.49 -14.77
CA LEU A 455 -17.90 7.80 -13.48
C LEU A 455 -19.33 7.46 -13.03
N LYS A 456 -20.35 8.00 -13.71
CA LYS A 456 -21.76 7.88 -13.35
C LYS A 456 -22.24 6.43 -13.23
N ASP A 457 -21.89 5.59 -14.20
CA ASP A 457 -22.37 4.19 -14.29
C ASP A 457 -21.40 3.18 -13.67
N THR A 458 -20.39 3.66 -12.93
CA THR A 458 -19.39 2.79 -12.31
C THR A 458 -19.93 2.11 -11.04
N GLN A 459 -19.83 0.77 -10.98
CA GLN A 459 -20.18 -0.05 -9.82
C GLN A 459 -18.99 -0.41 -8.93
N THR A 460 -19.27 -0.68 -7.66
CA THR A 460 -18.26 -1.04 -6.67
C THR A 460 -17.86 -2.49 -6.82
N LEU A 461 -16.55 -2.74 -6.95
CA LEU A 461 -16.02 -4.09 -6.98
C LEU A 461 -16.19 -4.80 -5.60
N PRO A 462 -16.88 -5.95 -5.53
CA PRO A 462 -17.12 -6.66 -4.28
C PRO A 462 -15.83 -7.07 -3.58
N GLY A 463 -15.75 -6.86 -2.26
CA GLY A 463 -14.57 -7.24 -1.49
C GLY A 463 -13.31 -6.40 -1.77
N THR A 464 -13.44 -5.20 -2.38
CA THR A 464 -12.32 -4.28 -2.68
C THR A 464 -11.30 -4.16 -1.54
N ARG A 465 -11.76 -4.09 -0.28
CA ARG A 465 -10.88 -3.97 0.89
C ARG A 465 -9.87 -5.13 1.03
N LEU A 466 -10.25 -6.35 0.64
CA LEU A 466 -9.44 -7.57 0.77
C LEU A 466 -8.42 -7.74 -0.36
N LEU A 467 -8.60 -7.03 -1.48
CA LEU A 467 -7.77 -7.14 -2.69
C LEU A 467 -6.68 -6.07 -2.69
N HIS A 468 -5.50 -6.35 -3.22
CA HIS A 468 -4.34 -5.46 -3.10
C HIS A 468 -3.60 -5.21 -4.42
N ASN A 469 -4.02 -5.81 -5.53
CA ASN A 469 -3.54 -5.47 -6.85
C ASN A 469 -4.70 -5.49 -7.83
N PHE A 470 -4.70 -4.53 -8.73
CA PHE A 470 -5.72 -4.31 -9.73
C PHE A 470 -5.05 -4.06 -11.08
N GLN A 471 -5.49 -4.79 -12.09
CA GLN A 471 -4.93 -4.74 -13.43
C GLN A 471 -6.06 -4.69 -14.46
N PRO A 472 -6.09 -3.67 -15.34
CA PRO A 472 -7.10 -3.58 -16.38
C PRO A 472 -6.87 -4.66 -17.44
N ILE A 473 -7.95 -5.27 -17.91
CA ILE A 473 -7.96 -6.18 -19.06
C ILE A 473 -8.18 -5.39 -20.34
N ASP A 474 -9.14 -4.46 -20.31
CA ASP A 474 -9.55 -3.65 -21.45
C ASP A 474 -9.91 -2.21 -21.04
N ASP A 475 -10.25 -1.40 -22.04
CA ASP A 475 -10.75 -0.03 -21.88
C ASP A 475 -12.28 0.04 -21.75
N LEU A 476 -12.95 -1.11 -21.63
CA LEU A 476 -14.40 -1.26 -21.45
C LEU A 476 -14.79 -1.47 -19.97
N GLY A 477 -13.83 -1.40 -19.06
CA GLY A 477 -14.06 -1.47 -17.62
C GLY A 477 -13.85 -2.86 -17.02
N MET A 478 -13.33 -3.82 -17.78
CA MET A 478 -12.95 -5.13 -17.23
C MET A 478 -11.64 -5.03 -16.46
N ILE A 479 -11.66 -5.50 -15.21
CA ILE A 479 -10.50 -5.46 -14.31
C ILE A 479 -10.32 -6.79 -13.58
N GLU A 480 -9.06 -7.21 -13.46
CA GLU A 480 -8.67 -8.29 -12.58
C GLU A 480 -8.20 -7.75 -11.24
N ALA A 481 -8.56 -8.43 -10.16
CA ALA A 481 -8.15 -8.11 -8.82
C ALA A 481 -7.53 -9.33 -8.13
N ARG A 482 -6.41 -9.10 -7.44
CA ARG A 482 -5.65 -10.12 -6.70
C ARG A 482 -5.66 -9.84 -5.21
N ARG A 483 -5.70 -10.90 -4.39
CA ARG A 483 -5.65 -10.76 -2.92
C ARG A 483 -4.29 -10.25 -2.46
N ILE A 484 -3.21 -10.76 -3.05
CA ILE A 484 -1.83 -10.30 -2.85
C ILE A 484 -1.23 -9.98 -4.22
N SER A 485 -0.41 -8.93 -4.31
CA SER A 485 0.13 -8.45 -5.59
C SER A 485 1.05 -9.44 -6.30
N ARG A 486 1.57 -10.43 -5.59
CA ARG A 486 2.40 -11.51 -6.15
C ARG A 486 1.62 -12.73 -6.61
N ASP A 487 0.30 -12.76 -6.40
CA ASP A 487 -0.52 -13.90 -6.81
C ASP A 487 -0.51 -13.99 -8.35
N GLU A 488 -0.17 -15.16 -8.90
CA GLU A 488 -0.14 -15.36 -10.35
C GLU A 488 -1.54 -15.32 -10.96
N THR A 489 -2.50 -15.98 -10.29
CA THR A 489 -3.89 -16.03 -10.71
C THR A 489 -4.72 -14.89 -10.07
N PRO A 490 -5.63 -14.27 -10.83
CA PRO A 490 -6.56 -13.30 -10.27
C PRO A 490 -7.53 -14.00 -9.32
N ALA A 491 -7.88 -13.30 -8.23
CA ALA A 491 -8.89 -13.78 -7.29
C ALA A 491 -10.32 -13.45 -7.79
N LEU A 492 -10.45 -12.39 -8.57
CA LEU A 492 -11.71 -11.92 -9.13
C LEU A 492 -11.43 -11.21 -10.46
N THR A 493 -12.26 -11.49 -11.45
CA THR A 493 -12.40 -10.69 -12.67
C THR A 493 -13.77 -10.04 -12.65
N PHE A 494 -13.85 -8.73 -12.89
CA PHE A 494 -15.09 -7.96 -12.69
C PHE A 494 -15.23 -6.82 -13.69
N ASN A 495 -16.45 -6.59 -14.18
CA ASN A 495 -16.76 -5.42 -14.99
C ASN A 495 -17.19 -4.24 -14.09
N LEU A 496 -16.45 -3.14 -14.13
CA LEU A 496 -16.74 -1.95 -13.34
C LEU A 496 -17.89 -1.12 -13.88
N LEU A 497 -18.27 -1.28 -15.15
CA LEU A 497 -19.50 -0.70 -15.64
C LEU A 497 -20.66 -1.56 -15.15
N LYS A 498 -21.71 -0.90 -14.67
CA LYS A 498 -22.99 -1.60 -14.59
C LYS A 498 -23.30 -2.06 -16.00
N HIS A 499 -23.29 -3.37 -16.21
CA HIS A 499 -24.00 -3.90 -17.35
C HIS A 499 -25.39 -3.26 -17.31
N GLN A 500 -25.83 -2.68 -18.42
CA GLN A 500 -27.23 -2.85 -18.75
C GLN A 500 -27.42 -4.36 -18.94
N THR A 501 -27.44 -5.12 -17.84
CA THR A 501 -28.23 -6.34 -17.78
C THR A 501 -29.65 -5.86 -17.99
N LEU A 502 -30.02 -5.66 -19.25
CA LEU A 502 -31.39 -5.67 -19.69
C LEU A 502 -31.82 -7.12 -19.53
N LEU A 503 -31.99 -7.54 -18.27
CA LEU A 503 -32.96 -8.57 -17.94
C LEU A 503 -34.29 -7.95 -18.34
N VAL A 504 -34.63 -8.09 -19.63
CA VAL A 504 -35.91 -7.69 -20.17
C VAL A 504 -36.94 -8.44 -19.32
N LYS A 505 -37.66 -7.72 -18.46
CA LYS A 505 -38.66 -8.34 -17.62
C LYS A 505 -39.89 -8.57 -18.50
N MET A 506 -40.70 -9.58 -18.17
CA MET A 506 -41.93 -9.88 -18.92
C MET A 506 -42.82 -8.63 -19.11
N LYS A 507 -42.89 -7.77 -18.08
CA LYS A 507 -43.62 -6.50 -18.10
C LYS A 507 -43.13 -5.45 -19.11
N ASP A 508 -41.90 -5.59 -19.62
CA ASP A 508 -41.30 -4.65 -20.56
C ASP A 508 -41.57 -5.09 -22.03
N LEU A 509 -42.07 -6.31 -22.22
CA LEU A 509 -42.40 -6.88 -23.53
C LEU A 509 -43.88 -6.70 -23.85
N TYR A 510 -44.17 -6.25 -25.06
CA TYR A 510 -45.53 -6.11 -25.57
C TYR A 510 -45.59 -6.42 -27.08
N PRO A 511 -46.73 -6.91 -27.59
CA PRO A 511 -46.91 -7.11 -29.03
C PRO A 511 -46.56 -5.86 -29.85
N GLY A 512 -45.69 -6.02 -30.85
CA GLY A 512 -45.19 -4.94 -31.71
C GLY A 512 -43.86 -4.30 -31.27
N CYS A 513 -43.32 -4.66 -30.11
CA CYS A 513 -41.97 -4.21 -29.73
C CYS A 513 -40.87 -4.99 -30.49
N PHE A 514 -39.77 -4.31 -30.82
CA PHE A 514 -38.61 -4.93 -31.48
C PHE A 514 -37.58 -5.35 -30.45
N VAL A 515 -37.00 -6.53 -30.62
CA VAL A 515 -36.05 -7.15 -29.69
C VAL A 515 -34.86 -7.74 -30.42
N GLY A 516 -33.73 -7.82 -29.72
CA GLY A 516 -32.60 -8.69 -30.06
C GLY A 516 -32.66 -9.94 -29.19
N CYS A 517 -32.61 -11.12 -29.78
CA CYS A 517 -32.72 -12.40 -29.07
C CYS A 517 -31.72 -13.44 -29.60
N ILE A 518 -31.48 -14.47 -28.78
CA ILE A 518 -30.65 -15.63 -29.13
C ILE A 518 -31.56 -16.77 -29.55
N TYR A 519 -31.23 -17.37 -30.69
CA TYR A 519 -31.87 -18.59 -31.16
C TYR A 519 -30.81 -19.46 -31.85
N ASP A 520 -30.77 -20.76 -31.55
CA ASP A 520 -29.76 -21.70 -32.09
C ASP A 520 -28.30 -21.20 -32.01
N ASN A 521 -27.92 -20.62 -30.87
CA ASN A 521 -26.58 -20.03 -30.62
C ASN A 521 -26.17 -18.94 -31.62
N LEU A 522 -27.14 -18.28 -32.25
CA LEU A 522 -26.94 -17.09 -33.06
C LEU A 522 -27.87 -15.99 -32.54
N TRP A 523 -27.47 -14.73 -32.76
CA TRP A 523 -28.32 -13.60 -32.41
C TRP A 523 -29.12 -13.12 -33.62
N TYR A 524 -30.36 -12.71 -33.37
CA TYR A 524 -31.27 -12.23 -34.39
C TYR A 524 -32.04 -11.00 -33.90
N PHE A 525 -32.53 -10.21 -34.85
CA PHE A 525 -33.57 -9.21 -34.58
C PHE A 525 -34.94 -9.80 -34.86
N GLY A 526 -35.91 -9.40 -34.06
CA GLY A 526 -37.30 -9.78 -34.28
C GLY A 526 -38.28 -8.80 -33.67
N MET A 527 -39.55 -9.01 -33.98
CA MET A 527 -40.68 -8.29 -33.41
C MET A 527 -41.54 -9.25 -32.60
N VAL A 528 -41.88 -8.88 -31.38
CA VAL A 528 -42.76 -9.67 -30.52
C VAL A 528 -44.17 -9.67 -31.11
N SER A 529 -44.73 -10.85 -31.38
CA SER A 529 -46.12 -10.98 -31.81
C SER A 529 -47.05 -11.23 -30.63
N GLU A 530 -46.65 -12.09 -29.70
CA GLU A 530 -47.46 -12.51 -28.54
C GLU A 530 -46.57 -12.76 -27.33
N VAL A 531 -47.07 -12.45 -26.14
CA VAL A 531 -46.39 -12.72 -24.85
C VAL A 531 -47.26 -13.72 -24.09
N ASN A 532 -46.74 -14.94 -23.90
CA ASN A 532 -47.47 -16.00 -23.21
C ASN A 532 -47.20 -15.95 -21.70
N ALA A 533 -48.19 -16.38 -20.90
CA ALA A 533 -48.10 -16.38 -19.44
C ALA A 533 -47.07 -17.39 -18.88
N GLU A 534 -46.59 -18.33 -19.70
CA GLU A 534 -45.63 -19.39 -19.35
C GLU A 534 -44.17 -19.03 -19.69
N GLU A 535 -43.78 -17.76 -19.47
CA GLU A 535 -42.41 -17.24 -19.63
C GLU A 535 -41.76 -17.38 -21.04
N ASN A 536 -42.55 -17.67 -22.07
CA ASN A 536 -42.13 -17.70 -23.47
C ASN A 536 -42.79 -16.57 -24.27
N VAL A 537 -42.05 -16.04 -25.25
CA VAL A 537 -42.49 -14.92 -26.08
C VAL A 537 -42.39 -15.35 -27.54
N THR A 538 -43.47 -15.16 -28.30
CA THR A 538 -43.48 -15.47 -29.72
C THR A 538 -42.86 -14.31 -30.48
N VAL A 539 -41.76 -14.57 -31.19
CA VAL A 539 -40.98 -13.57 -31.93
C VAL A 539 -41.05 -13.87 -33.42
N LYS A 540 -41.39 -12.86 -34.22
CA LYS A 540 -41.25 -12.87 -35.68
C LYS A 540 -39.84 -12.39 -36.03
N PHE A 541 -39.05 -13.22 -36.71
CA PHE A 541 -37.64 -12.95 -37.02
C PHE A 541 -37.44 -12.18 -38.31
N LEU A 542 -36.48 -11.26 -38.28
CA LEU A 542 -35.97 -10.52 -39.43
C LEU A 542 -34.71 -11.21 -39.97
N HIS A 543 -34.59 -11.31 -41.30
CA HIS A 543 -33.44 -11.94 -41.96
C HIS A 543 -32.47 -10.88 -42.50
N PRO A 544 -31.14 -11.11 -42.42
CA PRO A 544 -30.15 -10.18 -42.93
C PRO A 544 -30.13 -10.18 -44.47
N ASN A 545 -30.07 -9.00 -45.06
CA ASN A 545 -30.05 -8.80 -46.52
C ASN A 545 -28.60 -8.72 -47.02
N GLY A 546 -27.98 -9.89 -47.26
CA GLY A 546 -26.63 -9.99 -47.85
C GLY A 546 -25.54 -9.23 -47.06
N PRO A 547 -24.45 -8.76 -47.68
CA PRO A 547 -23.36 -8.05 -47.00
C PRO A 547 -23.74 -6.65 -46.48
N SER A 548 -24.99 -6.23 -46.65
CA SER A 548 -25.50 -4.94 -46.18
C SER A 548 -26.07 -5.05 -44.76
N LEU A 549 -25.96 -3.98 -43.97
CA LEU A 549 -26.54 -3.86 -42.62
C LEU A 549 -28.06 -3.61 -42.65
N SER A 550 -28.78 -4.27 -43.56
CA SER A 550 -30.23 -4.15 -43.69
C SER A 550 -30.91 -5.50 -43.49
N PHE A 551 -32.14 -5.47 -43.00
CA PHE A 551 -32.94 -6.63 -42.67
C PHE A 551 -34.26 -6.61 -43.45
N PHE A 552 -34.86 -7.77 -43.66
CA PHE A 552 -36.15 -7.91 -44.32
C PHE A 552 -37.01 -9.00 -43.66
N TRP A 553 -38.33 -8.91 -43.85
CA TRP A 553 -39.24 -9.98 -43.46
C TRP A 553 -39.20 -11.10 -44.51
N PRO A 554 -38.94 -12.35 -44.13
CA PRO A 554 -38.94 -13.46 -45.07
C PRO A 554 -40.34 -13.67 -45.68
N ASN A 555 -40.40 -14.19 -46.92
CA ASN A 555 -41.66 -14.41 -47.65
C ASN A 555 -42.60 -15.38 -46.93
N ARG A 556 -42.04 -16.36 -46.22
CA ARG A 556 -42.76 -17.19 -45.25
C ARG A 556 -42.43 -16.62 -43.88
N GLU A 557 -43.46 -16.26 -43.10
CA GLU A 557 -43.25 -15.73 -41.76
C GLU A 557 -42.41 -16.72 -40.94
N ASP A 558 -41.28 -16.24 -40.43
CA ASP A 558 -40.39 -16.98 -39.55
C ASP A 558 -40.72 -16.60 -38.12
N VAL A 559 -41.43 -17.47 -37.42
CA VAL A 559 -42.02 -17.20 -36.11
C VAL A 559 -41.66 -18.35 -35.17
N CYS A 560 -41.03 -18.04 -34.05
CA CYS A 560 -40.72 -19.04 -33.03
C CYS A 560 -40.99 -18.52 -31.61
N ALA A 561 -41.28 -19.45 -30.70
CA ALA A 561 -41.35 -19.17 -29.28
C ALA A 561 -39.94 -19.12 -28.69
N VAL A 562 -39.58 -18.01 -28.07
CA VAL A 562 -38.28 -17.75 -27.48
C VAL A 562 -38.45 -17.59 -25.97
N PRO A 563 -37.68 -18.30 -25.13
CA PRO A 563 -37.68 -18.07 -23.68
C PRO A 563 -37.27 -16.64 -23.36
N ILE A 564 -37.91 -16.00 -22.37
CA ILE A 564 -37.55 -14.64 -21.92
C ILE A 564 -36.04 -14.49 -21.62
N PRO A 565 -35.35 -15.47 -20.99
CA PRO A 565 -33.90 -15.38 -20.76
C PRO A 565 -33.06 -15.25 -22.05
N HIS A 566 -33.59 -15.66 -23.20
CA HIS A 566 -32.92 -15.56 -24.49
C HIS A 566 -33.19 -14.22 -25.20
N ILE A 567 -34.02 -13.34 -24.61
CA ILE A 567 -34.21 -11.97 -25.09
C ILE A 567 -33.13 -11.09 -24.44
N ILE A 568 -32.21 -10.62 -25.27
CA ILE A 568 -31.02 -9.91 -24.84
C ILE A 568 -31.31 -8.44 -24.56
N THR A 569 -32.14 -7.80 -25.40
CA THR A 569 -32.48 -6.38 -25.28
C THR A 569 -33.73 -6.02 -26.09
N ILE A 570 -34.46 -5.00 -25.64
CA ILE A 570 -35.45 -4.29 -26.46
C ILE A 570 -34.72 -3.22 -27.29
N VAL A 571 -35.00 -3.15 -28.57
CA VAL A 571 -34.37 -2.19 -29.49
C VAL A 571 -35.38 -1.18 -30.03
N LYS A 572 -34.88 -0.01 -30.40
CA LYS A 572 -35.72 1.01 -31.04
C LYS A 572 -36.23 0.49 -32.39
N PRO A 573 -37.45 0.89 -32.82
CA PRO A 573 -37.99 0.49 -34.10
C PRO A 573 -37.01 0.80 -35.25
N PRO A 574 -36.80 -0.14 -36.17
CA PRO A 574 -35.93 0.09 -37.32
C PRO A 574 -36.50 1.19 -38.23
N LYS A 575 -35.61 1.93 -38.89
CA LYS A 575 -35.99 2.87 -39.94
C LYS A 575 -36.28 2.10 -41.22
N THR A 576 -37.35 2.49 -41.92
CA THR A 576 -37.71 1.95 -43.23
C THR A 576 -37.79 3.08 -44.25
N MET A 577 -37.12 2.91 -45.39
CA MET A 577 -37.19 3.88 -46.50
C MET A 577 -38.18 3.45 -47.60
N THR A 578 -38.28 2.13 -47.84
CA THR A 578 -39.07 1.54 -48.93
C THR A 578 -40.20 0.63 -48.42
N GLY A 579 -40.37 0.53 -47.10
CA GLY A 579 -41.32 -0.40 -46.45
C GLY A 579 -40.94 -1.89 -46.55
N ARG A 580 -39.91 -2.24 -47.32
CA ARG A 580 -39.45 -3.63 -47.55
C ARG A 580 -38.11 -3.96 -46.89
N THR A 581 -37.36 -2.93 -46.51
CA THR A 581 -36.04 -3.05 -45.87
C THR A 581 -36.02 -2.25 -44.58
N TYR A 582 -35.41 -2.84 -43.56
CA TYR A 582 -35.39 -2.36 -42.18
C TYR A 582 -33.94 -2.16 -41.76
N GLN A 583 -33.61 -0.97 -41.27
CA GLN A 583 -32.28 -0.64 -40.77
C GLN A 583 -32.33 -0.24 -39.30
N PHE A 584 -31.58 -0.96 -38.47
CA PHE A 584 -31.37 -0.61 -37.07
C PHE A 584 -30.23 0.40 -36.94
N SER A 585 -30.25 1.21 -35.88
CA SER A 585 -29.13 2.13 -35.62
C SER A 585 -27.86 1.35 -35.26
N GLN A 586 -26.70 1.94 -35.55
CA GLN A 586 -25.41 1.32 -35.23
C GLN A 586 -25.24 1.06 -33.72
N GLU A 587 -25.85 1.90 -32.88
CA GLU A 587 -25.95 1.68 -31.42
C GLU A 587 -26.72 0.40 -31.07
N CYS A 588 -27.87 0.14 -31.70
CA CYS A 588 -28.66 -1.07 -31.45
C CYS A 588 -27.90 -2.33 -31.89
N MET A 589 -27.19 -2.25 -33.02
CA MET A 589 -26.38 -3.36 -33.54
C MET A 589 -25.23 -3.71 -32.59
N LEU A 590 -24.49 -2.70 -32.12
CA LEU A 590 -23.40 -2.88 -31.16
C LEU A 590 -23.92 -3.40 -29.83
N LEU A 591 -25.09 -2.93 -29.37
CA LEU A 591 -25.73 -3.40 -28.15
C LEU A 591 -26.05 -4.91 -28.21
N VAL A 592 -26.73 -5.36 -29.28
CA VAL A 592 -27.07 -6.78 -29.43
C VAL A 592 -25.82 -7.65 -29.59
N LYS A 593 -24.86 -7.22 -30.41
CA LYS A 593 -23.62 -7.97 -30.65
C LYS A 593 -22.75 -8.09 -29.41
N SER A 594 -22.50 -6.98 -28.70
CA SER A 594 -21.73 -7.01 -27.45
C SER A 594 -22.42 -7.84 -26.38
N SER A 595 -23.76 -7.80 -26.32
CA SER A 595 -24.50 -8.59 -25.34
C SER A 595 -24.51 -10.09 -25.68
N PHE A 596 -24.50 -10.46 -26.96
CA PHE A 596 -24.33 -11.85 -27.42
C PHE A 596 -22.92 -12.39 -27.16
N GLU A 597 -21.86 -11.61 -27.41
CA GLU A 597 -20.46 -12.02 -27.15
C GLU A 597 -20.15 -12.24 -25.66
N ASN A 598 -21.03 -11.78 -24.76
CA ASN A 598 -20.90 -11.90 -23.30
C ASN A 598 -21.76 -13.04 -22.69
N ILE A 599 -22.50 -13.80 -23.51
CA ILE A 599 -23.30 -14.97 -23.12
C ILE A 599 -22.58 -16.22 -23.61
#